data_AF-A0A6B2TJ08-F1
#
_entry.id   AF-A0A6B2TJ08-F1
#
_cell.length_a   1.000
_cell.length_b   1.000
_cell.length_c   1.000
_cell.angle_alpha   90.00
_cell.angle_beta   90.00
_cell.angle_gamma   90.00
#
_symmetry.space_group_name_H-M   'P 1'
#
loop_
_entity.id
_entity.type
_entity.pdbx_description
1 polymer ?
#
loop_
_entity_poly.entity_id
_entity_poly.type
_entity_poly.pdbx_seq_one_letter_code
_entity_poly.pdbx_strand_id
1 'polypeptide(L)'
;MARRCGHFKISIAGVLVLGVSTLTGCTSESKGDPPELASGFCWGAFSRPLVQKYLTPDSKVSTKVDSPFDLYNGKAYRSCLVYADGNTVFSASAERIDTGGAPVEESVTWKTATGHRKKRINVGNVGAMAKNTAVSVITCTPPSSFNPSKTSPPKSEKNILLRVDLRPADKGAQSDADVISLLRDFVNFTQGSFDCQPAR
;
A
#
# COMPACT_ATOMS: atom_id res chain seq x y z
N MET A 1 36.96 60.53 54.73
CA MET A 1 36.92 59.79 53.45
C MET A 1 35.83 60.41 52.57
N ALA A 2 36.27 61.00 51.45
CA ALA A 2 35.65 61.15 50.12
C ALA A 2 34.11 61.24 49.97
N ARG A 3 33.49 62.01 49.06
CA ARG A 3 33.78 63.15 48.17
C ARG A 3 32.38 63.55 47.62
N ARG A 4 32.10 64.85 47.46
CA ARG A 4 30.94 65.36 46.69
C ARG A 4 31.13 65.09 45.19
N CYS A 5 30.03 64.76 44.48
CA CYS A 5 29.70 64.99 43.06
C CYS A 5 28.30 64.40 42.86
N GLY A 6 27.28 64.99 42.24
CA GLY A 6 27.05 66.21 41.48
C GLY A 6 25.71 65.98 40.78
N HIS A 7 24.75 66.90 40.92
CA HIS A 7 23.50 66.84 40.15
C HIS A 7 23.82 67.08 38.67
N PHE A 8 23.43 66.14 37.80
CA PHE A 8 23.36 66.39 36.36
C PHE A 8 21.91 66.13 35.93
N LYS A 9 21.21 67.21 35.56
CA LYS A 9 19.94 67.11 34.83
C LYS A 9 20.26 66.93 33.36
N ILE A 10 19.78 65.85 32.75
CA ILE A 10 19.55 65.77 31.31
C ILE A 10 18.15 65.21 31.12
N SER A 11 17.22 66.09 30.74
CA SER A 11 15.97 65.71 30.08
C SER A 11 16.30 65.29 28.66
N ILE A 12 16.03 64.04 28.30
CA ILE A 12 15.81 63.64 26.91
C ILE A 12 14.50 62.85 26.89
N ALA A 13 13.48 63.48 26.30
CA ALA A 13 12.28 62.82 25.84
C ALA A 13 12.65 61.83 24.73
N GLY A 14 12.16 60.59 24.84
CA GLY A 14 12.40 59.55 23.84
C GLY A 14 11.61 58.30 24.19
N VAL A 15 10.41 58.20 23.65
CA VAL A 15 9.57 56.99 23.66
C VAL A 15 10.29 55.88 22.89
N LEU A 16 10.47 54.71 23.50
CA LEU A 16 10.54 53.45 22.75
C LEU A 16 10.10 52.29 23.66
N VAL A 17 8.83 51.91 23.49
CA VAL A 17 8.27 50.63 23.93
C VAL A 17 8.77 49.57 22.97
N LEU A 18 9.53 48.58 23.44
CA LEU A 18 9.58 47.27 22.79
C LEU A 18 9.64 46.19 23.87
N GLY A 19 8.49 45.51 24.01
CA GLY A 19 8.33 44.34 24.87
C GLY A 19 9.20 43.19 24.38
N VAL A 20 9.87 42.54 25.32
CA VAL A 20 10.57 41.29 25.07
C VAL A 20 9.52 40.18 25.08
N SER A 21 8.95 39.91 23.91
CA SER A 21 8.19 38.69 23.67
C SER A 21 9.17 37.52 23.69
N THR A 22 9.23 36.79 24.80
CA THR A 22 9.85 35.46 24.82
C THR A 22 8.99 34.56 23.93
N LEU A 23 9.39 34.43 22.67
CA LEU A 23 8.89 33.43 21.75
C LEU A 23 9.16 32.05 22.37
N THR A 24 8.14 31.45 22.99
CA THR A 24 8.02 30.00 23.04
C THR A 24 7.82 29.52 21.62
N GLY A 25 8.94 29.36 20.90
CA GLY A 25 8.97 28.71 19.61
C GLY A 25 8.54 27.27 19.81
N CYS A 26 7.29 26.96 19.47
CA CYS A 26 6.89 25.63 19.09
C CYS A 26 7.77 25.23 17.91
N THR A 27 8.90 24.56 18.18
CA THR A 27 9.60 23.78 17.17
C THR A 27 8.60 22.73 16.72
N SER A 28 7.93 23.03 15.60
CA SER A 28 7.24 22.01 14.83
C SER A 28 8.37 21.08 14.38
N GLU A 29 8.56 19.98 15.11
CA GLU A 29 9.40 18.88 14.65
C GLU A 29 8.92 18.54 13.25
N SER A 30 9.75 18.89 12.28
CA SER A 30 9.59 18.45 10.90
C SER A 30 9.69 16.93 10.96
N LYS A 31 8.54 16.25 11.03
CA LYS A 31 8.47 14.82 10.79
C LYS A 31 9.16 14.60 9.45
N GLY A 32 10.24 13.81 9.43
CA GLY A 32 11.01 13.55 8.21
C GLY A 32 10.13 12.99 7.09
N ASP A 33 10.68 12.89 5.89
CA ASP A 33 9.96 12.23 4.80
C ASP A 33 9.90 10.70 5.03
N PRO A 34 8.80 10.02 4.67
CA PRO A 34 8.75 8.57 4.66
C PRO A 34 9.87 7.96 3.80
N PRO A 35 10.42 6.81 4.21
CA PRO A 35 11.47 6.12 3.46
C PRO A 35 11.02 5.77 2.03
N GLU A 36 11.96 5.83 1.09
CA GLU A 36 11.65 5.61 -0.31
C GLU A 36 11.55 4.11 -0.65
N LEU A 37 10.44 3.70 -1.29
CA LEU A 37 10.31 2.32 -1.80
C LEU A 37 11.15 2.14 -3.05
N ALA A 38 11.86 1.02 -3.21
CA ALA A 38 12.68 0.75 -4.39
C ALA A 38 11.89 0.87 -5.72
N SER A 39 12.59 1.24 -6.80
CA SER A 39 12.01 1.21 -8.14
C SER A 39 11.62 -0.22 -8.50
N GLY A 40 10.40 -0.39 -9.05
CA GLY A 40 9.88 -1.72 -9.37
C GLY A 40 9.49 -2.58 -8.17
N PHE A 41 9.30 -2.00 -6.97
CA PHE A 41 8.76 -2.74 -5.82
C PHE A 41 7.49 -3.48 -6.21
N CYS A 42 7.32 -4.71 -5.72
CA CYS A 42 6.20 -5.57 -6.07
C CYS A 42 5.94 -5.64 -7.59
N TRP A 43 6.99 -6.01 -8.33
CA TRP A 43 6.99 -6.16 -9.79
C TRP A 43 6.72 -4.87 -10.58
N GLY A 44 6.69 -3.71 -9.91
CA GLY A 44 6.25 -2.45 -10.49
C GLY A 44 4.73 -2.34 -10.67
N ALA A 45 3.96 -3.22 -10.01
CA ALA A 45 2.52 -3.31 -10.18
C ALA A 45 1.72 -2.20 -9.47
N PHE A 46 2.35 -1.43 -8.57
CA PHE A 46 1.64 -0.52 -7.66
C PHE A 46 2.21 0.89 -7.68
N SER A 47 1.35 1.86 -7.38
CA SER A 47 1.76 3.25 -7.13
C SER A 47 2.65 3.36 -5.88
N ARG A 48 3.93 3.74 -6.07
CA ARG A 48 4.89 3.97 -4.97
C ARG A 48 4.38 5.01 -3.97
N PRO A 49 3.93 6.21 -4.39
CA PRO A 49 3.46 7.23 -3.45
C PRO A 49 2.28 6.74 -2.60
N LEU A 50 1.43 5.88 -3.17
CA LEU A 50 0.24 5.39 -2.50
C LEU A 50 0.57 4.44 -1.34
N VAL A 51 1.61 3.62 -1.47
CA VAL A 51 2.06 2.74 -0.38
C VAL A 51 2.94 3.51 0.61
N GLN A 52 3.79 4.42 0.11
CA GLN A 52 4.71 5.21 0.93
C GLN A 52 4.02 6.08 1.98
N LYS A 53 2.83 6.60 1.67
CA LYS A 53 2.06 7.42 2.63
C LYS A 53 1.64 6.68 3.90
N TYR A 54 1.78 5.36 3.93
CA TYR A 54 1.48 4.51 5.08
C TYR A 54 2.72 4.05 5.85
N LEU A 55 3.90 4.53 5.43
CA LEU A 55 5.16 4.35 6.14
C LEU A 55 5.37 5.51 7.11
N THR A 56 6.10 5.25 8.19
CA THR A 56 6.57 6.30 9.09
C THR A 56 7.95 6.80 8.67
N PRO A 57 8.26 8.10 8.86
CA PRO A 57 9.54 8.72 8.45
C PRO A 57 10.80 7.96 8.80
N ASP A 58 10.85 7.40 10.01
CA ASP A 58 12.06 6.76 10.55
C ASP A 58 12.00 5.22 10.46
N SER A 59 11.00 4.66 9.77
CA SER A 59 10.86 3.21 9.69
C SER A 59 11.94 2.57 8.83
N LYS A 60 12.44 1.42 9.28
CA LYS A 60 13.29 0.55 8.45
C LYS A 60 12.41 -0.25 7.51
N VAL A 61 12.50 0.06 6.22
CA VAL A 61 11.69 -0.58 5.19
C VAL A 61 12.42 -1.69 4.47
N SER A 62 11.72 -2.81 4.28
CA SER A 62 12.21 -3.92 3.46
C SER A 62 11.09 -4.53 2.64
N THR A 63 11.46 -5.12 1.50
CA THR A 63 10.52 -5.76 0.57
C THR A 63 10.94 -7.21 0.35
N LYS A 64 9.98 -8.13 0.39
CA LYS A 64 10.15 -9.53 0.02
C LYS A 64 9.24 -9.83 -1.16
N VAL A 65 9.79 -10.27 -2.29
CA VAL A 65 8.99 -10.48 -3.51
C VAL A 65 9.30 -11.82 -4.14
N ASP A 66 8.27 -12.58 -4.51
CA ASP A 66 8.41 -13.76 -5.35
C ASP A 66 8.62 -13.33 -6.80
N SER A 67 9.84 -13.41 -7.31
CA SER A 67 10.22 -12.98 -8.67
C SER A 67 10.67 -14.17 -9.54
N PRO A 68 10.34 -14.20 -10.85
CA PRO A 68 9.46 -13.27 -11.56
C PRO A 68 7.97 -13.47 -11.20
N PHE A 69 7.13 -12.49 -11.58
CA PHE A 69 5.69 -12.63 -11.51
C PHE A 69 5.21 -13.58 -12.61
N ASP A 70 5.11 -14.87 -12.28
CA ASP A 70 4.68 -15.91 -13.20
C ASP A 70 3.89 -16.97 -12.43
N LEU A 71 2.60 -17.05 -12.70
CA LEU A 71 1.71 -18.02 -12.05
C LEU A 71 1.67 -19.37 -12.77
N TYR A 72 2.20 -19.46 -13.99
CA TYR A 72 2.09 -20.65 -14.85
C TYR A 72 3.40 -21.46 -14.90
N ASN A 73 4.53 -20.87 -14.50
CA ASN A 73 5.81 -21.55 -14.38
C ASN A 73 6.06 -22.04 -12.93
N GLY A 74 5.65 -23.29 -12.68
CA GLY A 74 6.03 -24.07 -11.49
C GLY A 74 5.29 -23.77 -10.17
N LYS A 75 4.68 -22.59 -10.01
CA LYS A 75 4.02 -22.19 -8.76
C LYS A 75 2.73 -21.43 -9.06
N ALA A 76 1.61 -21.88 -8.50
CA ALA A 76 0.28 -21.27 -8.62
C ALA A 76 0.07 -20.00 -7.78
N TYR A 77 1.07 -19.57 -7.02
CA TYR A 77 0.99 -18.46 -6.07
C TYR A 77 2.20 -17.52 -6.19
N ARG A 78 1.97 -16.22 -6.07
CA ARG A 78 3.02 -15.20 -5.95
C ARG A 78 2.64 -14.16 -4.91
N SER A 79 3.62 -13.69 -4.15
CA SER A 79 3.43 -12.66 -3.14
C SER A 79 4.47 -11.56 -3.20
N CYS A 80 4.06 -10.38 -2.73
CA CYS A 80 4.94 -9.28 -2.39
C CYS A 80 4.62 -8.76 -0.99
N LEU A 81 5.64 -8.83 -0.14
CA LEU A 81 5.83 -8.36 1.23
C LEU A 81 6.39 -6.94 1.33
N VAL A 82 5.74 -5.94 1.92
CA VAL A 82 6.43 -4.72 2.37
C VAL A 82 6.34 -4.62 3.89
N TYR A 83 7.49 -4.41 4.51
CA TYR A 83 7.65 -4.31 5.96
C TYR A 83 8.13 -2.92 6.36
N ALA A 84 7.61 -2.40 7.46
CA ALA A 84 8.14 -1.26 8.19
C ALA A 84 8.43 -1.71 9.63
N ASP A 85 9.69 -1.61 10.06
CA ASP A 85 10.14 -2.05 11.39
C ASP A 85 9.75 -3.50 11.72
N GLY A 86 9.81 -4.37 10.71
CA GLY A 86 9.46 -5.79 10.81
C GLY A 86 7.96 -6.11 10.74
N ASN A 87 7.08 -5.10 10.72
CA ASN A 87 5.64 -5.29 10.57
C ASN A 87 5.21 -5.19 9.11
N THR A 88 4.36 -6.10 8.64
CA THR A 88 3.81 -6.03 7.27
C THR A 88 2.84 -4.87 7.17
N VAL A 89 3.24 -3.85 6.41
CA VAL A 89 2.44 -2.66 6.14
C VAL A 89 1.66 -2.75 4.85
N PHE A 90 2.18 -3.52 3.89
CA PHE A 90 1.49 -3.81 2.64
C PHE A 90 1.80 -5.24 2.22
N SER A 91 0.77 -5.93 1.74
CA SER A 91 0.94 -7.21 1.07
C SER A 91 0.09 -7.29 -0.18
N ALA A 92 0.64 -7.89 -1.22
CA ALA A 92 -0.08 -8.29 -2.40
C ALA A 92 0.14 -9.77 -2.67
N SER A 93 -0.91 -10.50 -3.06
CA SER A 93 -0.78 -11.88 -3.51
C SER A 93 -1.70 -12.22 -4.66
N ALA A 94 -1.20 -13.02 -5.58
CA ALA A 94 -1.96 -13.61 -6.67
C ALA A 94 -1.92 -15.14 -6.55
N GLU A 95 -3.06 -15.78 -6.74
CA GLU A 95 -3.23 -17.23 -6.64
C GLU A 95 -4.12 -17.72 -7.78
N ARG A 96 -3.69 -18.76 -8.50
CA ARG A 96 -4.58 -19.52 -9.39
C ARG A 96 -5.55 -20.33 -8.55
N ILE A 97 -6.84 -20.20 -8.83
CA ILE A 97 -7.90 -20.91 -8.10
C ILE A 97 -8.71 -21.79 -9.06
N ASP A 98 -9.09 -22.96 -8.57
CA ASP A 98 -10.07 -23.83 -9.21
C ASP A 98 -11.46 -23.55 -8.65
N THR A 99 -12.43 -23.32 -9.53
CA THR A 99 -13.83 -23.10 -9.15
C THR A 99 -14.69 -24.35 -9.32
N GLY A 100 -14.12 -25.48 -9.75
CA GLY A 100 -14.86 -26.71 -9.98
C GLY A 100 -15.97 -26.60 -11.03
N GLY A 101 -15.88 -25.59 -11.91
CA GLY A 101 -16.91 -25.27 -12.92
C GLY A 101 -18.07 -24.42 -12.42
N ALA A 102 -18.12 -24.08 -11.13
CA ALA A 102 -19.13 -23.16 -10.61
C ALA A 102 -18.77 -21.69 -10.90
N PRO A 103 -19.76 -20.77 -10.89
CA PRO A 103 -19.52 -19.33 -10.97
C PRO A 103 -18.53 -18.87 -9.91
N VAL A 104 -17.68 -17.90 -10.26
CA VAL A 104 -16.62 -17.37 -9.38
C VAL A 104 -17.21 -16.82 -8.08
N GLU A 105 -18.35 -16.14 -8.18
CA GLU A 105 -19.08 -15.55 -7.07
C GLU A 105 -19.46 -16.58 -5.99
N GLU A 106 -19.77 -17.81 -6.43
CA GLU A 106 -20.23 -18.93 -5.61
C GLU A 106 -19.07 -19.80 -5.10
N SER A 107 -17.99 -19.87 -5.87
CA SER A 107 -16.85 -20.75 -5.60
C SER A 107 -15.83 -20.14 -4.63
N VAL A 108 -15.70 -18.81 -4.67
CA VAL A 108 -14.76 -18.11 -3.78
C VAL A 108 -15.38 -18.00 -2.40
N THR A 109 -14.75 -18.64 -1.41
CA THR A 109 -15.13 -18.42 -0.01
C THR A 109 -14.66 -17.03 0.43
N TRP A 110 -15.49 -16.02 0.17
CA TRP A 110 -15.20 -14.61 0.50
C TRP A 110 -14.94 -14.39 1.98
N LYS A 111 -15.47 -15.26 2.86
CA LYS A 111 -15.15 -15.25 4.30
C LYS A 111 -13.67 -15.51 4.55
N THR A 112 -13.05 -16.38 3.78
CA THR A 112 -11.61 -16.67 3.88
C THR A 112 -10.80 -15.59 3.19
N ALA A 113 -11.29 -15.07 2.06
CA ALA A 113 -10.59 -14.05 1.27
C ALA A 113 -10.59 -12.65 1.93
N THR A 114 -11.68 -12.27 2.61
CA THR A 114 -11.86 -10.93 3.22
C THR A 114 -12.20 -10.96 4.71
N GLY A 115 -12.49 -12.12 5.31
CA GLY A 115 -13.04 -12.19 6.67
C GLY A 115 -14.57 -12.05 6.71
N HIS A 116 -15.11 -11.76 7.90
CA HIS A 116 -16.53 -11.92 8.19
C HIS A 116 -17.48 -10.83 7.64
N ARG A 117 -16.98 -9.65 7.23
CA ARG A 117 -17.81 -8.53 6.78
C ARG A 117 -17.35 -8.01 5.42
N LYS A 118 -18.04 -8.40 4.35
CA LYS A 118 -17.70 -8.02 2.97
C LYS A 118 -18.57 -6.87 2.45
N LYS A 119 -17.94 -5.85 1.88
CA LYS A 119 -18.55 -4.86 1.00
C LYS A 119 -18.17 -5.24 -0.44
N ARG A 120 -19.16 -5.42 -1.32
CA ARG A 120 -18.88 -5.66 -2.75
C ARG A 120 -18.29 -4.39 -3.37
N ILE A 121 -17.30 -4.56 -4.24
CA ILE A 121 -16.66 -3.48 -5.00
C ILE A 121 -16.58 -3.87 -6.47
N ASN A 122 -16.64 -2.90 -7.36
CA ASN A 122 -16.57 -3.12 -8.80
C ASN A 122 -15.11 -3.06 -9.28
N VAL A 123 -14.36 -4.14 -9.05
CA VAL A 123 -12.95 -4.30 -9.46
C VAL A 123 -12.71 -5.76 -9.90
N GLY A 124 -12.22 -5.95 -11.13
CA GLY A 124 -12.11 -7.26 -11.78
C GLY A 124 -13.46 -7.87 -12.15
N ASN A 125 -13.54 -9.21 -12.30
CA ASN A 125 -14.81 -9.89 -12.55
C ASN A 125 -15.70 -9.88 -11.30
N VAL A 126 -15.11 -10.14 -10.12
CA VAL A 126 -15.79 -10.05 -8.83
C VAL A 126 -14.85 -9.44 -7.82
N GLY A 127 -15.32 -8.41 -7.09
CA GLY A 127 -14.53 -7.71 -6.09
C GLY A 127 -15.22 -7.65 -4.72
N ALA A 128 -14.44 -7.82 -3.67
CA ALA A 128 -14.90 -7.63 -2.29
C ALA A 128 -13.82 -6.95 -1.46
N MET A 129 -14.26 -6.23 -0.44
CA MET A 129 -13.36 -5.67 0.56
C MET A 129 -13.92 -5.85 1.96
N ALA A 130 -13.00 -5.89 2.91
CA ALA A 130 -13.25 -5.83 4.32
C ALA A 130 -12.02 -5.23 4.97
N LYS A 131 -12.19 -4.36 5.97
CA LYS A 131 -11.13 -3.71 6.79
C LYS A 131 -9.70 -4.01 6.32
N ASN A 132 -9.01 -3.02 5.75
CA ASN A 132 -7.64 -3.08 5.22
C ASN A 132 -7.35 -4.09 4.11
N THR A 133 -8.30 -4.95 3.75
CA THR A 133 -8.12 -6.01 2.75
C THR A 133 -9.09 -5.78 1.60
N ALA A 134 -8.61 -5.87 0.37
CA ALA A 134 -9.45 -5.97 -0.80
C ALA A 134 -8.99 -7.13 -1.67
N VAL A 135 -9.95 -7.79 -2.30
CA VAL A 135 -9.73 -8.94 -3.16
C VAL A 135 -10.52 -8.78 -4.44
N SER A 136 -9.99 -9.35 -5.50
CA SER A 136 -10.67 -9.48 -6.78
C SER A 136 -10.39 -10.86 -7.34
N VAL A 137 -11.33 -11.42 -8.07
CA VAL A 137 -11.03 -12.51 -9.00
C VAL A 137 -11.11 -11.98 -10.41
N ILE A 138 -10.10 -12.32 -11.20
CA ILE A 138 -10.07 -12.11 -12.64
C ILE A 138 -9.96 -13.43 -13.38
N THR A 139 -10.59 -13.51 -14.56
CA THR A 139 -10.49 -14.69 -15.43
C THR A 139 -9.50 -14.41 -16.56
N CYS A 140 -8.43 -15.19 -16.62
CA CYS A 140 -7.37 -15.12 -17.61
C CYS A 140 -7.25 -16.42 -18.39
N THR A 141 -6.82 -16.31 -19.65
CA THR A 141 -6.44 -17.48 -20.44
C THR A 141 -4.94 -17.74 -20.19
N PRO A 142 -4.49 -19.00 -20.11
CA PRO A 142 -3.06 -19.26 -20.10
C PRO A 142 -2.39 -18.59 -21.32
N PRO A 143 -1.20 -18.00 -21.16
CA PRO A 143 -0.51 -17.35 -22.27
C PRO A 143 -0.23 -18.36 -23.39
N SER A 144 -0.17 -17.90 -24.64
CA SER A 144 0.10 -18.76 -25.81
C SER A 144 1.40 -19.57 -25.72
N SER A 145 2.38 -19.09 -24.95
CA SER A 145 3.65 -19.76 -24.67
C SER A 145 3.55 -20.91 -23.66
N PHE A 146 2.41 -21.07 -22.98
CA PHE A 146 2.17 -22.16 -22.03
C PHE A 146 2.11 -23.50 -22.76
N ASN A 147 3.00 -24.43 -22.40
CA ASN A 147 3.01 -25.78 -22.94
C ASN A 147 2.32 -26.76 -21.98
N PRO A 148 1.05 -27.15 -22.25
CA PRO A 148 0.28 -28.05 -21.39
C PRO A 148 0.84 -29.48 -21.34
N SER A 149 1.78 -29.85 -22.21
CA SER A 149 2.36 -31.19 -22.28
C SER A 149 3.58 -31.38 -21.36
N LYS A 150 4.17 -30.29 -20.86
CA LYS A 150 5.36 -30.33 -19.96
C LYS A 150 5.01 -30.05 -18.49
N THR A 151 3.84 -29.47 -18.26
CA THR A 151 3.33 -29.11 -16.95
C THR A 151 1.88 -29.58 -16.97
N SER A 152 1.50 -30.51 -16.08
CA SER A 152 0.15 -31.07 -16.05
C SER A 152 -0.87 -29.94 -16.25
N PRO A 153 -1.70 -29.96 -17.30
CA PRO A 153 -2.56 -28.84 -17.61
C PRO A 153 -3.53 -28.73 -16.44
N PRO A 154 -3.56 -27.59 -15.73
CA PRO A 154 -4.47 -27.46 -14.61
C PRO A 154 -5.89 -27.58 -15.17
N LYS A 155 -6.76 -28.33 -14.49
CA LYS A 155 -8.18 -28.42 -14.83
C LYS A 155 -8.77 -27.01 -14.74
N SER A 156 -8.77 -26.29 -15.85
CA SER A 156 -9.31 -24.93 -16.01
C SER A 156 -9.09 -23.98 -14.82
N GLU A 157 -7.85 -23.79 -14.36
CA GLU A 157 -7.49 -22.74 -13.40
C GLU A 157 -7.41 -21.35 -14.08
N LYS A 158 -8.45 -20.98 -14.83
CA LYS A 158 -8.51 -19.68 -15.54
C LYS A 158 -8.67 -18.51 -14.57
N ASN A 159 -9.02 -18.78 -13.32
CA ASN A 159 -9.34 -17.76 -12.36
C ASN A 159 -8.13 -17.45 -11.49
N ILE A 160 -7.84 -16.16 -11.34
CA ILE A 160 -6.75 -15.65 -10.49
C ILE A 160 -7.40 -14.82 -9.38
N LEU A 161 -7.23 -15.26 -8.14
CA LEU A 161 -7.54 -14.48 -6.95
C LEU A 161 -6.39 -13.51 -6.67
N LEU A 162 -6.70 -12.23 -6.73
CA LEU A 162 -5.83 -11.15 -6.33
C LEU A 162 -6.26 -10.63 -4.97
N ARG A 163 -5.29 -10.41 -4.10
CA ARG A 163 -5.50 -9.86 -2.76
C ARG A 163 -4.49 -8.76 -2.49
N VAL A 164 -4.96 -7.69 -1.88
CA VAL A 164 -4.15 -6.64 -1.28
C VAL A 164 -4.54 -6.44 0.18
N ASP A 165 -3.55 -6.29 1.06
CA ASP A 165 -3.74 -5.83 2.42
C ASP A 165 -2.89 -4.58 2.66
N LEU A 166 -3.44 -3.61 3.38
CA LEU A 166 -2.77 -2.35 3.68
C LEU A 166 -2.96 -1.96 5.15
N ARG A 167 -1.91 -2.13 5.94
CA ARG A 167 -1.88 -1.86 7.38
C ARG A 167 -0.94 -0.69 7.65
N PRO A 168 -1.44 0.52 7.99
CA PRO A 168 -0.57 1.65 8.27
C PRO A 168 0.45 1.35 9.37
N ALA A 169 1.70 1.78 9.20
CA ALA A 169 2.79 1.53 10.15
C ALA A 169 2.50 2.12 11.54
N ASP A 170 1.83 3.28 11.58
CA ASP A 170 1.39 3.97 12.78
C ASP A 170 0.11 3.39 13.41
N LYS A 171 -0.43 2.31 12.84
CA LYS A 171 -1.73 1.70 13.22
C LYS A 171 -2.92 2.65 13.07
N GLY A 172 -2.76 3.73 12.30
CA GLY A 172 -3.83 4.63 11.93
C GLY A 172 -4.87 3.98 11.01
N ALA A 173 -5.88 4.75 10.62
CA ALA A 173 -6.87 4.31 9.65
C ALA A 173 -6.29 4.39 8.22
N GLN A 174 -6.47 3.32 7.45
CA GLN A 174 -6.31 3.37 5.99
C GLN A 174 -7.60 3.85 5.32
N SER A 175 -7.50 4.45 4.13
CA SER A 175 -8.70 4.82 3.37
C SER A 175 -9.13 3.66 2.48
N ASP A 176 -10.43 3.37 2.49
CA ASP A 176 -11.03 2.34 1.64
C ASP A 176 -10.74 2.59 0.15
N ALA A 177 -10.72 3.86 -0.27
CA ALA A 177 -10.42 4.24 -1.64
C ALA A 177 -9.00 3.85 -2.06
N ASP A 178 -8.03 3.94 -1.13
CA ASP A 178 -6.64 3.60 -1.40
C ASP A 178 -6.45 2.10 -1.53
N VAL A 179 -7.09 1.30 -0.66
CA VAL A 179 -7.08 -0.17 -0.77
C VAL A 179 -7.71 -0.61 -2.10
N ILE A 180 -8.84 0.01 -2.49
CA ILE A 180 -9.50 -0.25 -3.77
C ILE A 180 -8.59 0.16 -4.95
N SER A 181 -7.88 1.28 -4.85
CA SER A 181 -6.96 1.73 -5.89
C SER A 181 -5.79 0.75 -6.05
N LEU A 182 -5.18 0.30 -4.95
CA LEU A 182 -4.13 -0.71 -4.98
C LEU A 182 -4.61 -2.03 -5.60
N LEU A 183 -5.83 -2.46 -5.29
CA LEU A 183 -6.40 -3.65 -5.92
C LEU A 183 -6.60 -3.45 -7.44
N ARG A 184 -7.04 -2.26 -7.87
CA ARG A 184 -7.20 -1.94 -9.29
C ARG A 184 -5.86 -1.91 -10.03
N ASP A 185 -4.84 -1.32 -9.43
CA ASP A 185 -3.47 -1.35 -9.95
C ASP A 185 -3.02 -2.80 -10.16
N PHE A 186 -3.29 -3.69 -9.19
CA PHE A 186 -2.90 -5.09 -9.29
C PHE A 186 -3.67 -5.86 -10.37
N VAL A 187 -4.98 -5.61 -10.50
CA VAL A 187 -5.81 -6.16 -11.58
C VAL A 187 -5.25 -5.75 -12.93
N ASN A 188 -4.99 -4.44 -13.13
CA ASN A 188 -4.47 -3.92 -14.39
C ASN A 188 -3.09 -4.51 -14.72
N PHE A 189 -2.19 -4.57 -13.74
CA PHE A 189 -0.88 -5.19 -13.90
C PHE A 189 -1.00 -6.66 -14.30
N THR A 190 -1.88 -7.42 -13.63
CA THR A 190 -2.07 -8.85 -13.90
C THR A 190 -2.68 -9.07 -15.29
N GLN A 191 -3.64 -8.23 -15.69
CA GLN A 191 -4.23 -8.25 -17.03
C GLN A 191 -3.27 -7.81 -18.14
N GLY A 192 -2.26 -6.99 -17.83
CA GLY A 192 -1.18 -6.66 -18.76
C GLY A 192 -0.07 -7.71 -18.82
N SER A 193 0.08 -8.52 -17.76
CA SER A 193 1.11 -9.57 -17.65
C SER A 193 0.67 -10.92 -18.24
N PHE A 194 -0.63 -11.13 -18.39
CA PHE A 194 -1.22 -12.36 -18.93
C PHE A 194 -2.30 -12.02 -19.97
N ASP A 195 -2.57 -12.94 -20.89
CA ASP A 195 -3.64 -12.80 -21.89
C ASP A 195 -5.03 -12.96 -21.24
N CYS A 196 -5.47 -11.94 -20.49
CA CYS A 196 -6.75 -11.91 -19.80
C CYS A 196 -7.85 -11.30 -20.68
N GLN A 197 -9.03 -11.91 -20.71
CA GLN A 197 -10.19 -11.27 -21.31
C GLN A 197 -10.64 -10.10 -20.42
N PRO A 198 -11.16 -8.98 -20.97
CA PRO A 198 -11.77 -7.94 -20.16
C PRO A 198 -12.90 -8.53 -19.32
N ALA A 199 -13.07 -8.06 -18.08
CA ALA A 199 -14.27 -8.37 -17.32
C ALA A 199 -15.49 -7.89 -18.13
N ARG A 200 -16.41 -8.81 -18.45
CA ARG A 200 -17.69 -8.48 -19.10
C ARG A 200 -18.62 -7.76 -18.13
#